data_AF-A0AAN6K5L6-F1
#
_entry.id   AF-A0AAN6K5L6-F1
#
_cell.length_a   1.000
_cell.length_b   1.000
_cell.length_c   1.000
_cell.angle_alpha   90.00
_cell.angle_beta   90.00
_cell.angle_gamma   90.00
#
_symmetry.space_group_name_H-M   'P 1'
#
loop_
_entity.id
_entity.type
_entity.pdbx_description
1 polymer ?
#
loop_
_entity_poly.entity_id
_entity_poly.type
_entity_poly.pdbx_seq_one_letter_code
_entity_poly.pdbx_strand_id
1 'polypeptide(L)'
;MPTPESALFKAAKPTVPPTFDGVDYDDNRALKAAQDSIIREQWVQSMMARLIREEMERYLQQLQKAKIRGYLFEQQNYVPEK
;
A
#
# COMPACT_ATOMS: atom_id res chain seq x y z
N MET A 1 -17.08 -14.47 -2.31
CA MET A 1 -16.95 -14.29 -3.77
C MET A 1 -16.20 -13.00 -4.04
N PRO A 2 -15.31 -12.94 -5.04
CA PRO A 2 -14.74 -11.66 -5.46
C PRO A 2 -15.86 -10.76 -5.98
N THR A 3 -15.87 -9.50 -5.55
CA THR A 3 -16.84 -8.50 -6.02
C THR A 3 -16.69 -8.34 -7.53
N PRO A 4 -17.78 -8.36 -8.33
CA PRO A 4 -17.69 -8.17 -9.76
C PRO A 4 -17.11 -6.78 -10.08
N GLU A 5 -16.09 -6.76 -10.94
CA GLU A 5 -15.45 -5.52 -11.39
C GLU A 5 -16.43 -4.65 -12.20
N SER A 6 -16.42 -3.33 -11.97
CA SER A 6 -17.27 -2.37 -12.69
C SER A 6 -16.88 -2.27 -14.17
N ALA A 7 -17.85 -1.95 -15.04
CA ALA A 7 -17.61 -1.78 -16.47
C ALA A 7 -16.57 -0.65 -16.76
N LEU A 8 -16.62 0.42 -15.97
CA LEU A 8 -15.66 1.53 -16.04
C LEU A 8 -14.23 1.07 -15.71
N PHE A 9 -14.07 0.21 -14.71
CA PHE A 9 -12.76 -0.32 -14.35
C PHE A 9 -12.17 -1.18 -15.49
N LYS A 10 -13.00 -2.05 -16.08
CA LYS A 10 -12.57 -2.88 -17.22
C LYS A 10 -12.18 -2.03 -18.44
N ALA A 11 -12.91 -0.95 -18.71
CA ALA A 11 -12.60 -0.04 -19.81
C ALA A 11 -11.31 0.78 -19.58
N ALA A 12 -10.99 1.11 -18.33
CA ALA A 12 -9.82 1.89 -17.97
C ALA A 12 -8.53 1.05 -17.79
N LYS A 13 -8.63 -0.30 -17.83
CA LYS A 13 -7.47 -1.17 -17.70
C LYS A 13 -6.46 -0.89 -18.82
N PRO A 14 -5.16 -0.83 -18.51
CA PRO A 14 -4.14 -0.74 -19.55
C PRO A 14 -4.16 -2.02 -20.39
N THR A 15 -4.27 -1.86 -21.70
CA THR A 15 -4.22 -2.98 -22.67
C THR A 15 -2.79 -3.45 -22.94
N VAL A 16 -1.82 -2.56 -22.75
CA VAL A 16 -0.40 -2.82 -22.99
C VAL A 16 0.27 -3.24 -21.68
N PRO A 17 1.07 -4.33 -21.68
CA PRO A 17 1.82 -4.74 -20.49
C PRO A 17 2.87 -3.71 -20.10
N PRO A 18 3.17 -3.52 -18.79
CA PRO A 18 4.16 -2.57 -18.31
C PRO A 18 5.60 -3.08 -18.53
N THR A 19 5.98 -3.33 -19.78
CA THR A 19 7.34 -3.72 -20.19
C THR A 19 7.70 -3.03 -21.51
N PHE A 20 9.00 -2.91 -21.76
CA PHE A 20 9.53 -2.52 -23.06
C PHE A 20 9.84 -3.73 -23.97
N ASP A 21 9.70 -4.95 -23.45
CA ASP A 21 9.98 -6.17 -24.22
C ASP A 21 9.03 -6.28 -25.42
N GLY A 22 9.60 -6.32 -26.63
CA GLY A 22 8.85 -6.42 -27.88
C GLY A 22 8.18 -5.13 -28.35
N VAL A 23 8.50 -3.98 -27.73
CA VAL A 23 8.06 -2.66 -28.21
C VAL A 23 8.94 -2.24 -29.39
N ASP A 24 8.31 -1.87 -30.50
CA ASP A 24 8.99 -1.22 -31.61
C ASP A 24 9.33 0.23 -31.22
N TYR A 25 10.63 0.56 -31.19
CA TYR A 25 11.11 1.88 -30.79
C TYR A 25 10.95 2.94 -31.89
N ASP A 26 10.79 2.52 -33.15
CA ASP A 26 10.55 3.43 -34.26
C ASP A 26 9.07 3.88 -34.33
N ASP A 27 8.14 3.13 -33.70
CA ASP A 27 6.75 3.56 -33.50
C ASP A 27 6.57 4.36 -32.19
N ASN A 28 6.50 5.68 -32.33
CA ASN A 28 6.30 6.60 -31.22
C ASN A 28 5.01 6.30 -30.41
N ARG A 29 3.94 5.80 -31.04
CA ARG A 29 2.70 5.47 -30.34
C ARG A 29 2.87 4.25 -29.44
N ALA A 30 3.50 3.20 -29.96
CA ALA A 30 3.81 2.00 -29.18
C ALA A 30 4.74 2.33 -28.00
N LEU A 31 5.77 3.13 -28.24
CA LEU A 31 6.70 3.59 -27.20
C LEU A 31 5.99 4.38 -26.10
N LYS A 32 5.09 5.31 -26.46
CA LYS A 32 4.34 6.10 -25.48
C LYS A 32 3.35 5.26 -24.69
N ALA A 33 2.66 4.32 -25.33
CA ALA A 33 1.77 3.41 -24.64
C ALA A 33 2.51 2.54 -23.61
N ALA A 34 3.71 2.06 -23.94
CA ALA A 34 4.55 1.30 -23.02
C ALA A 34 5.02 2.17 -21.83
N GLN A 35 5.51 3.39 -22.10
CA GLN A 35 5.89 4.35 -21.05
C GLN A 35 4.71 4.63 -20.09
N ASP A 36 3.53 4.90 -20.62
CA ASP A 36 2.34 5.19 -19.82
C ASP A 36 1.88 3.99 -18.99
N SER A 37 2.04 2.77 -19.51
CA SER A 37 1.72 1.55 -18.75
C SER A 37 2.68 1.35 -17.57
N ILE A 38 3.99 1.57 -17.80
CA ILE A 38 5.03 1.44 -16.77
C ILE A 38 4.85 2.49 -15.67
N ILE A 39 4.64 3.75 -16.04
CA ILE A 39 4.45 4.83 -15.06
C ILE A 39 3.20 4.57 -14.22
N ARG A 40 2.11 4.09 -14.82
CA ARG A 40 0.89 3.71 -14.08
C ARG A 40 1.17 2.60 -13.08
N GLU A 41 1.87 1.54 -13.48
CA GLU A 41 2.24 0.45 -12.59
C GLU A 41 3.11 0.94 -11.42
N GLN A 42 4.08 1.81 -11.68
CA GLN A 42 4.90 2.43 -10.61
C GLN A 42 4.07 3.24 -9.62
N TRP A 43 3.07 3.99 -10.10
CA TRP A 43 2.14 4.71 -9.24
C TRP A 43 1.28 3.77 -8.38
N VAL A 44 0.79 2.66 -8.95
CA VAL A 44 0.04 1.63 -8.22
C VAL A 44 0.91 1.02 -7.12
N GLN A 45 2.15 0.63 -7.44
CA GLN A 45 3.09 0.06 -6.45
C GLN A 45 3.40 1.05 -5.33
N SER A 46 3.60 2.33 -5.67
CA SER A 46 3.81 3.40 -4.68
C SER A 46 2.61 3.60 -3.77
N MET A 47 1.39 3.51 -4.32
CA MET A 47 0.15 3.65 -3.55
C MET A 47 -0.10 2.44 -2.65
N MET A 48 0.16 1.23 -3.13
CA MET A 48 0.11 0.00 -2.35
C MET A 48 1.10 0.04 -1.17
N ALA A 49 2.34 0.48 -1.42
CA ALA A 49 3.34 0.65 -0.37
C ALA A 49 2.91 1.66 0.70
N ARG A 50 2.25 2.76 0.30
CA ARG A 50 1.72 3.76 1.24
C ARG A 50 0.60 3.19 2.12
N LEU A 51 -0.35 2.46 1.55
CA LEU A 51 -1.43 1.81 2.31
C LEU A 51 -0.88 0.83 3.36
N ILE A 52 0.07 -0.02 2.96
CA ILE A 52 0.73 -0.95 3.88
C ILE A 52 1.47 -0.19 4.99
N ARG A 53 2.16 0.90 4.64
CA ARG A 53 2.87 1.73 5.61
C ARG A 53 1.92 2.35 6.64
N GLU A 54 0.79 2.89 6.20
CA GLU A 54 -0.24 3.46 7.11
C GLU A 54 -0.84 2.40 8.03
N GLU A 55 -1.11 1.20 7.51
CA GLU A 55 -1.59 0.08 8.31
C GLU A 55 -0.55 -0.34 9.35
N MET A 56 0.72 -0.47 8.96
CA MET A 56 1.83 -0.76 9.88
C MET A 56 1.96 0.31 10.97
N GLU A 57 1.87 1.60 10.63
CA GLU A 57 1.95 2.67 11.63
C GLU A 57 0.83 2.56 12.67
N ARG A 58 -0.40 2.26 12.25
CA ARG A 58 -1.54 2.01 13.17
C ARG A 58 -1.28 0.80 14.06
N TYR A 59 -0.75 -0.29 13.50
CA TYR A 59 -0.42 -1.49 14.27
C TYR A 59 0.66 -1.21 15.33
N LEU A 60 1.72 -0.48 14.97
CA LEU A 60 2.78 -0.10 15.90
C LEU A 60 2.26 0.79 17.04
N GLN A 61 1.32 1.69 16.77
CA GLN A 61 0.66 2.49 17.82
C GLN A 61 -0.17 1.63 18.79
N GLN A 62 -0.83 0.57 18.30
CA GLN A 62 -1.57 -0.35 19.16
C GLN A 62 -0.64 -1.14 20.07
N LEU A 63 0.50 -1.60 19.55
CA LEU A 63 1.49 -2.35 20.34
C LEU A 63 2.03 -1.56 21.53
N GLN A 64 2.21 -0.23 21.40
CA GLN A 64 2.63 0.61 22.52
C GLN A 64 1.66 0.53 23.71
N LYS A 65 0.36 0.43 23.43
CA LYS A 65 -0.69 0.33 24.46
C LYS A 65 -0.87 -1.09 24.98
N ALA A 66 -0.66 -2.09 24.13
CA ALA A 66 -0.80 -3.51 24.47
C ALA A 66 0.40 -4.09 25.24
N LYS A 67 1.45 -3.30 25.50
CA LYS A 67 2.62 -3.75 26.28
C LYS A 67 2.19 -4.14 27.70
N ILE A 68 2.36 -5.42 28.03
CA ILE A 68 2.11 -5.95 29.37
C ILE A 68 3.05 -5.22 30.36
N ARG A 69 2.47 -4.39 31.22
CA ARG A 69 3.16 -3.83 32.39
C ARG A 69 2.83 -4.73 33.57
N GLY A 70 3.83 -5.40 34.11
CA GLY A 70 3.65 -6.22 35.31
C GLY A 70 3.22 -5.37 36.51
N TYR A 71 2.67 -6.00 37.53
CA TYR A 71 2.12 -5.35 38.72
C TYR A 71 3.18 -4.79 39.69
N LEU A 72 4.45 -5.17 39.53
CA LEU A 72 5.52 -4.86 40.50
C LEU A 72 5.77 -3.35 40.69
N PHE A 73 5.69 -2.58 39.61
CA PHE A 73 5.92 -1.13 39.68
C PHE A 73 4.80 -0.40 40.43
N GLU A 74 3.55 -0.77 40.19
CA GLU A 74 2.38 -0.20 40.88
C GLU A 74 2.36 -0.58 42.36
N GLN A 75 2.81 -1.80 42.69
CA GLN A 75 2.95 -2.24 44.08
C GLN A 75 4.04 -1.45 44.84
N GLN A 76 5.17 -1.17 44.22
CA GLN A 76 6.28 -0.46 44.88
C GLN A 76 6.04 1.05 45.03
N ASN A 77 5.23 1.64 44.16
CA ASN A 77 5.02 3.10 44.11
C ASN A 77 3.59 3.51 44.50
N TYR A 78 2.85 2.66 45.22
CA TYR A 78 1.52 3.00 45.69
C TYR A 78 1.55 4.14 46.72
N VAL A 79 0.86 5.24 46.42
CA VAL A 79 0.63 6.35 47.35
C VAL A 79 -0.86 6.37 47.69
N PRO A 80 -1.26 6.14 48.96
CA PRO A 80 -2.66 6.22 49.34
C PRO A 80 -3.16 7.67 49.24
N GLU A 81 -4.31 7.88 48.57
CA GLU A 81 -5.01 9.18 48.59
C GLU A 81 -5.58 9.42 49.99
N LYS A 82 -5.43 10.67 50.47
CA LYS A 82 -5.85 11.11 51.80
C LYS A 82 -7.35 11.37 51.90
#